data_AF-A0A943FF83-F1
#
_entry.id   AF-A0A943FF83-F1
#
_cell.length_a   1.000
_cell.length_b   1.000
_cell.length_c   1.000
_cell.angle_alpha   90.00
_cell.angle_beta   90.00
_cell.angle_gamma   90.00
#
_symmetry.space_group_name_H-M   'P 1'
#
loop_
_entity.id
_entity.type
_entity.pdbx_description
1 polymer ?
#
loop_
_entity_poly.entity_id
_entity_poly.type
_entity_poly.pdbx_seq_one_letter_code
_entity_poly.pdbx_strand_id
1 'polypeptide(L)'
;MKQVKLIYPKEPEPTLRVSLGAEECRARIHHELTYDGKLLDCHRLQAGEKQIIVSVYERYYFRAGNVLTATVTIDDLEDATRVHWACGGGSDSALVHFDWGAADSFGTQIRKVLQEYELKKTEEG
;
A
#
# COMPACT_ATOMS: atom_id res chain seq x y z
N MET A 1 24.99 -3.33 13.60
CA MET A 1 23.99 -3.85 12.65
C MET A 1 22.61 -3.57 13.24
N LYS A 2 21.86 -2.59 12.72
CA LYS A 2 20.52 -2.27 13.26
C LYS A 2 19.58 -3.45 12.93
N GLN A 3 18.99 -4.04 13.95
CA GLN A 3 18.06 -5.15 13.79
C GLN A 3 16.70 -4.58 13.35
N VAL A 4 16.36 -4.77 12.09
CA VAL A 4 15.02 -4.45 11.57
C VAL A 4 14.08 -5.55 12.04
N LYS A 5 13.13 -5.20 12.93
CA LYS A 5 12.15 -6.14 13.45
C LYS A 5 10.87 -6.02 12.62
N LEU A 6 10.60 -7.02 11.79
CA LEU A 6 9.30 -7.15 11.11
C LEU A 6 8.27 -7.54 12.19
N ILE A 7 7.35 -6.64 12.51
CA ILE A 7 6.20 -6.95 13.36
C ILE A 7 4.97 -6.80 12.45
N TYR A 8 4.17 -7.84 12.27
CA TYR A 8 2.99 -7.76 11.40
C TYR A 8 1.85 -7.02 12.14
N PRO A 9 1.04 -6.18 11.46
CA PRO A 9 -0.17 -5.65 12.06
C PRO A 9 -1.18 -6.78 12.33
N LYS A 10 -1.80 -6.76 13.52
CA LYS A 10 -2.94 -7.61 13.88
C LYS A 10 -4.22 -7.06 13.24
N GLU A 11 -4.54 -7.51 12.02
CA GLU A 11 -5.76 -7.28 11.23
C GLU A 11 -6.15 -5.84 10.78
N PRO A 12 -6.85 -5.69 9.63
CA PRO A 12 -7.14 -6.71 8.62
C PRO A 12 -5.95 -6.92 7.68
N GLU A 13 -5.95 -8.02 6.93
CA GLU A 13 -4.95 -8.25 5.86
C GLU A 13 -4.84 -7.01 4.96
N PRO A 14 -3.64 -6.53 4.65
CA PRO A 14 -3.43 -5.33 3.85
C PRO A 14 -3.61 -5.66 2.36
N THR A 15 -4.74 -6.27 2.04
CA THR A 15 -5.11 -6.77 0.72
C THR A 15 -6.59 -6.46 0.49
N LEU A 16 -6.89 -5.97 -0.72
CA LEU A 16 -8.25 -5.82 -1.25
C LEU A 16 -8.36 -6.57 -2.57
N ARG A 17 -9.54 -7.11 -2.86
CA ARG A 17 -9.93 -7.53 -4.20
C ARG A 17 -10.98 -6.57 -4.70
N VAL A 18 -10.79 -6.01 -5.89
CA VAL A 18 -11.62 -4.92 -6.41
C VAL A 18 -12.05 -5.19 -7.84
N SER A 19 -13.17 -4.56 -8.24
CA SER A 19 -13.74 -4.67 -9.59
C SER A 19 -13.03 -3.81 -10.65
N LEU A 20 -12.17 -2.89 -10.25
CA LEU A 20 -11.42 -2.01 -11.15
C LEU A 20 -10.25 -2.72 -11.83
N GLY A 21 -9.81 -2.23 -12.99
CA GLY A 21 -8.58 -2.68 -13.64
C GLY A 21 -7.31 -2.18 -12.92
N ALA A 22 -6.19 -2.90 -13.05
CA ALA A 22 -4.96 -2.61 -12.31
C ALA A 22 -4.42 -1.18 -12.50
N GLU A 23 -4.42 -0.65 -13.74
CA GLU A 23 -3.99 0.74 -13.99
C GLU A 23 -4.97 1.78 -13.42
N GLU A 24 -6.27 1.48 -13.37
CA GLU A 24 -7.23 2.38 -12.74
C GLU A 24 -7.06 2.40 -11.22
N CYS A 25 -6.85 1.24 -10.59
CA CYS A 25 -6.46 1.16 -9.17
C CYS A 25 -5.21 2.00 -8.92
N ARG A 26 -4.17 1.83 -9.74
CA ARG A 26 -2.91 2.56 -9.60
C ARG A 26 -3.12 4.06 -9.71
N ALA A 27 -3.88 4.53 -10.70
CA ALA A 27 -4.13 5.95 -10.91
C ALA A 27 -4.80 6.60 -9.70
N ARG A 28 -5.81 5.93 -9.12
CA ARG A 28 -6.53 6.42 -7.94
C ARG A 28 -5.65 6.43 -6.69
N ILE A 29 -4.92 5.36 -6.43
CA ILE A 29 -3.98 5.29 -5.30
C ILE A 29 -2.87 6.33 -5.46
N HIS A 30 -2.31 6.47 -6.67
CA HIS A 30 -1.28 7.44 -6.96
C HIS A 30 -1.75 8.86 -6.67
N HIS A 31 -2.95 9.23 -7.13
CA HIS A 31 -3.53 10.53 -6.85
C HIS A 31 -3.64 10.82 -5.35
N GLU A 32 -4.19 9.88 -4.57
CA GLU A 32 -4.35 10.03 -3.11
C GLU A 32 -2.99 10.12 -2.39
N LEU A 33 -2.05 9.22 -2.70
CA LEU A 33 -0.79 9.12 -1.95
C LEU A 33 0.25 10.17 -2.34
N THR A 34 0.09 10.83 -3.49
CA THR A 34 0.97 11.92 -3.94
C THR A 34 0.45 13.31 -3.63
N TYR A 35 -0.73 13.44 -2.99
CA TYR A 35 -1.26 14.73 -2.56
C TYR A 35 -0.27 15.48 -1.63
N ASP A 36 0.31 14.76 -0.67
CA ASP A 36 1.31 15.23 0.29
C ASP A 36 2.53 14.29 0.41
N GLY A 37 2.62 13.29 -0.47
CA GLY A 37 3.72 12.34 -0.58
C GLY A 37 4.40 12.39 -1.95
N LYS A 38 5.26 11.43 -2.22
CA LYS A 38 6.04 11.30 -3.45
C LYS A 38 6.03 9.85 -3.94
N LEU A 39 5.93 9.65 -5.25
CA LEU A 39 6.25 8.36 -5.86
C LEU A 39 7.77 8.22 -5.97
N LEU A 40 8.34 7.21 -5.32
CA LEU A 40 9.76 6.87 -5.41
C LEU A 40 10.07 6.00 -6.61
N ASP A 41 9.25 4.97 -6.84
CA ASP A 41 9.43 4.02 -7.93
C ASP A 41 8.09 3.44 -8.39
N CYS A 42 8.03 3.01 -9.65
CA CYS A 42 6.90 2.30 -10.22
C CYS A 42 7.40 1.24 -11.21
N HIS A 43 7.51 0.01 -10.73
CA HIS A 43 7.90 -1.13 -11.53
C HIS A 43 6.67 -1.82 -12.12
N ARG A 44 6.74 -2.16 -13.41
CA ARG A 44 5.67 -2.86 -14.14
C ARG A 44 6.21 -4.14 -14.74
N LEU A 45 5.46 -5.21 -14.55
CA LEU A 45 5.70 -6.52 -15.13
C LEU A 45 4.46 -6.94 -15.92
N GLN A 46 4.69 -7.62 -17.04
CA GLN A 46 3.63 -8.13 -17.90
C GLN A 46 3.71 -9.65 -17.94
N ALA A 47 2.56 -10.31 -17.77
CA ALA A 47 2.40 -11.76 -17.79
C ALA A 47 1.30 -12.12 -18.81
N GLY A 48 1.68 -12.11 -20.10
CA GLY A 48 0.71 -12.20 -21.20
C GLY A 48 -0.17 -10.96 -21.27
N GLU A 49 -1.49 -11.15 -21.15
CA GLU A 49 -2.46 -10.05 -21.08
C GLU A 49 -2.65 -9.50 -19.66
N LYS A 50 -2.07 -10.17 -18.65
CA LYS A 50 -2.10 -9.74 -17.25
C LYS A 50 -0.90 -8.87 -16.91
N GLN A 51 -0.98 -8.14 -15.81
CA GLN A 51 0.05 -7.24 -15.34
C GLN A 51 0.20 -7.26 -13.82
N ILE A 52 1.39 -6.86 -13.39
CA ILE A 52 1.72 -6.58 -12.00
C ILE A 52 2.35 -5.19 -11.97
N ILE A 53 1.85 -4.33 -11.10
CA ILE A 53 2.34 -2.98 -10.88
C ILE A 53 2.77 -2.87 -9.43
N VAL A 54 4.04 -2.55 -9.19
CA VAL A 54 4.58 -2.28 -7.86
C VAL A 54 4.93 -0.81 -7.77
N SER A 55 4.23 -0.06 -6.94
CA SER A 55 4.49 1.37 -6.71
C SER A 55 5.01 1.60 -5.30
N VAL A 56 6.11 2.33 -5.17
CA VAL A 56 6.71 2.70 -3.88
C VAL A 56 6.48 4.18 -3.65
N TYR A 57 5.79 4.51 -2.56
CA TYR A 57 5.50 5.88 -2.14
C TYR A 57 6.30 6.23 -0.90
N GLU A 58 6.59 7.52 -0.74
CA GLU A 58 7.25 8.09 0.43
C GLU A 58 6.47 9.31 0.91
N ARG A 59 6.37 9.48 2.23
CA ARG A 59 5.87 10.70 2.86
C ARG A 59 6.76 11.09 4.02
N TYR A 60 7.14 12.37 4.07
CA TYR A 60 7.91 12.93 5.17
C TYR A 60 6.99 13.59 6.20
N TYR A 61 7.08 13.16 7.46
CA TYR A 61 6.29 13.72 8.55
C TYR A 61 7.15 14.69 9.37
N PHE A 62 7.13 15.96 9.00
CA PHE A 62 7.97 17.02 9.59
C PHE A 62 7.94 17.08 11.12
N ARG A 63 6.78 16.89 11.76
CA ARG A 63 6.64 16.95 13.22
C ARG A 63 7.32 15.79 13.95
N ALA A 64 7.40 14.63 13.31
CA ALA A 64 7.95 13.41 13.88
C ALA A 64 9.38 13.10 13.37
N GLY A 65 9.88 13.87 12.39
CA GLY A 65 11.23 13.71 11.86
C GLY A 65 11.48 12.32 11.26
N ASN A 66 10.43 11.68 10.75
CA ASN A 66 10.49 10.35 10.17
C ASN A 66 9.98 10.33 8.73
N VAL A 67 10.56 9.42 7.95
CA VAL A 67 10.13 9.08 6.60
C VAL A 67 9.32 7.79 6.69
N LEU A 68 8.13 7.77 6.08
CA LEU A 68 7.36 6.55 5.88
C LEU A 68 7.31 6.21 4.41
N THR A 69 7.34 4.91 4.14
CA THR A 69 7.24 4.37 2.79
C THR A 69 6.06 3.40 2.70
N ALA A 70 5.35 3.41 1.58
CA ALA A 70 4.32 2.41 1.29
C ALA A 70 4.63 1.75 -0.05
N THR A 71 4.76 0.42 -0.04
CA THR A 71 4.84 -0.38 -1.26
C THR A 71 3.44 -0.92 -1.54
N VAL A 72 2.91 -0.61 -2.72
CA VAL A 72 1.61 -1.07 -3.18
C VAL A 72 1.82 -1.98 -4.38
N THR A 73 1.41 -3.22 -4.27
CA THR A 73 1.41 -4.22 -5.34
C THR A 73 0.00 -4.37 -5.86
N ILE A 74 -0.19 -4.18 -7.16
CA ILE A 74 -1.47 -4.30 -7.85
C ILE A 74 -1.29 -5.34 -8.94
N ASP A 75 -2.13 -6.36 -8.94
CA ASP A 75 -2.05 -7.41 -9.94
C ASP A 75 -3.44 -7.88 -10.37
N ASP A 76 -3.59 -8.21 -11.65
CA ASP A 76 -4.80 -8.79 -12.22
C ASP A 76 -4.57 -10.25 -12.63
N LEU A 77 -3.66 -10.95 -11.95
CA LEU A 77 -3.28 -12.34 -12.27
C LEU A 77 -4.42 -13.33 -12.04
N GLU A 78 -5.37 -12.98 -11.18
CA GLU A 78 -6.57 -13.75 -10.88
C GLU A 78 -7.80 -13.11 -11.56
N ASP A 79 -9.01 -13.58 -11.22
CA ASP A 79 -10.26 -13.08 -11.83
C ASP A 79 -10.59 -11.62 -11.46
N ALA A 80 -10.07 -11.15 -10.33
CA ALA A 80 -10.23 -9.78 -9.86
C ALA A 80 -8.87 -9.13 -9.60
N THR A 81 -8.80 -7.81 -9.77
CA THR A 81 -7.61 -7.05 -9.41
C THR A 81 -7.39 -7.13 -7.90
N ARG A 82 -6.21 -7.58 -7.50
CA ARG A 82 -5.75 -7.58 -6.13
C ARG A 82 -4.88 -6.36 -5.90
N VAL A 83 -5.14 -5.67 -4.79
CA VAL A 83 -4.32 -4.55 -4.30
C VAL A 83 -3.80 -4.94 -2.93
N HIS A 84 -2.49 -5.19 -2.83
CA HIS A 84 -1.80 -5.46 -1.59
C HIS A 84 -0.88 -4.30 -1.24
N TRP A 85 -0.69 -4.02 0.05
CA TRP A 85 0.26 -3.00 0.48
C TRP A 85 1.06 -3.39 1.71
N ALA A 86 2.27 -2.86 1.81
CA ALA A 86 3.11 -2.95 2.97
C ALA A 86 3.66 -1.57 3.29
N CYS A 87 3.64 -1.19 4.56
CA CYS A 87 4.13 0.11 5.02
C CYS A 87 5.37 -0.08 5.89
N GLY A 88 6.32 0.82 5.70
CA GLY A 88 7.63 0.86 6.36
C GLY A 88 7.98 2.30 6.73
N GLY A 89 9.08 2.48 7.44
CA GLY A 89 9.47 3.79 7.93
C GLY A 89 10.74 3.77 8.76
N GLY A 90 11.44 4.89 8.76
CA GLY A 90 12.70 5.09 9.46
C GLY A 90 12.77 6.45 10.15
N SER A 91 13.54 6.54 11.23
CA SER A 91 13.86 7.78 11.93
C SER A 91 15.38 7.85 12.18
N ASP A 92 15.93 9.06 12.18
CA ASP A 92 17.33 9.32 12.55
C ASP A 92 17.60 9.09 14.05
N SER A 93 16.55 9.01 14.86
CA SER A 93 16.65 8.75 16.29
C SER A 93 16.79 7.25 16.55
N ALA A 94 17.81 6.85 17.34
CA ALA A 94 18.03 5.45 17.76
C ALA A 94 16.92 4.87 18.68
N LEU A 95 15.83 5.61 18.93
CA LEU A 95 14.83 5.35 19.96
C LEU A 95 13.36 5.39 19.47
N VAL A 96 13.08 5.15 18.18
CA VAL A 96 11.69 5.13 17.71
C VAL A 96 11.16 3.70 17.62
N HIS A 97 10.28 3.37 18.56
CA HIS A 97 9.28 2.33 18.36
C HIS A 97 8.47 2.72 17.13
N PHE A 98 8.51 1.87 16.10
CA PHE A 98 7.73 2.03 14.88
C PHE A 98 6.27 2.34 15.23
N ASP A 99 5.83 3.58 15.01
CA ASP A 99 4.43 3.99 15.23
C ASP A 99 3.59 3.38 14.12
N TRP A 100 3.07 2.18 14.38
CA TRP A 100 2.13 1.48 13.51
C TRP A 100 0.95 2.36 13.09
N GLY A 101 0.55 3.35 13.92
CA GLY A 101 -0.51 4.30 13.59
C GLY A 101 -0.21 5.24 12.42
N ALA A 102 1.06 5.53 12.12
CA ALA A 102 1.41 6.35 10.96
C ALA A 102 1.48 5.50 9.68
N ALA A 103 1.92 4.24 9.79
CA ALA A 103 1.77 3.23 8.73
C ALA A 103 0.29 2.93 8.43
N ASP A 104 -0.58 2.99 9.45
CA ASP A 104 -2.03 2.84 9.33
C ASP A 104 -2.66 3.92 8.45
N SER A 105 -2.05 5.11 8.35
CA SER A 105 -2.56 6.20 7.52
C SER A 105 -2.53 5.88 6.01
N PHE A 106 -1.52 5.15 5.53
CA PHE A 106 -1.46 4.68 4.15
C PHE A 106 -2.53 3.62 3.87
N GLY A 107 -2.62 2.61 4.75
CA GLY A 107 -3.64 1.56 4.60
C GLY A 107 -5.06 2.12 4.62
N THR A 108 -5.33 3.09 5.50
CA THR A 108 -6.61 3.78 5.58
C THR A 108 -6.92 4.56 4.29
N GLN A 109 -5.94 5.29 3.73
CA GLN A 109 -6.12 6.03 2.48
C GLN A 109 -6.37 5.09 1.29
N ILE A 110 -5.58 4.02 1.17
CA ILE A 110 -5.75 3.00 0.11
C ILE A 110 -7.15 2.37 0.20
N ARG A 111 -7.57 1.96 1.40
CA ARG A 111 -8.93 1.43 1.62
C ARG A 111 -10.00 2.45 1.26
N LYS A 112 -9.90 3.68 1.74
CA LYS A 112 -10.87 4.74 1.47
C LYS A 112 -11.09 4.97 -0.03
N VAL A 113 -10.01 4.94 -0.81
CA VAL A 113 -10.05 5.16 -2.27
C VAL A 113 -10.69 3.98 -3.02
N LEU A 114 -10.61 2.77 -2.47
CA LEU A 114 -10.99 1.54 -3.16
C LEU A 114 -12.23 0.83 -2.59
N GLN A 115 -12.71 1.21 -1.40
CA GLN A 115 -13.80 0.53 -0.68
C GLN A 115 -15.09 0.41 -1.49
N GLU A 116 -15.39 1.39 -2.34
CA GLU A 116 -16.59 1.36 -3.20
C GLU A 116 -16.53 0.30 -4.30
N TYR A 117 -15.34 -0.22 -4.58
CA TYR A 117 -15.06 -1.23 -5.59
C TYR A 117 -14.70 -2.58 -4.99
N GLU A 118 -14.66 -2.68 -3.65
CA GLU A 118 -14.29 -3.90 -2.94
C GLU A 118 -15.30 -5.01 -3.22
N LEU A 119 -14.79 -6.14 -3.71
CA LEU A 119 -15.57 -7.34 -3.93
C LEU A 119 -15.69 -8.07 -2.59
N LYS A 120 -16.90 -8.13 -2.03
CA LYS A 120 -17.18 -8.92 -0.84
C LYS A 120 -17.02 -10.40 -1.17
N LYS A 121 -16.39 -11.17 -0.29
CA LYS A 121 -16.44 -12.64 -0.37
C LYS A 121 -17.92 -13.03 -0.35
N THR A 122 -18.39 -13.66 -1.43
CA THR A 122 -19.64 -14.41 -1.40
C THR A 122 -19.37 -15.61 -0.50
N GLU A 123 -20.02 -15.67 0.66
CA GLU A 123 -20.02 -16.90 1.45
C GLU A 123 -20.77 -17.95 0.61
N GLU A 124 -20.03 -18.83 -0.04
CA GLU A 124 -20.60 -20.03 -0.64
C GLU A 124 -21.09 -20.91 0.52
N GLY A 125 -22.41 -21.09 0.60
CA GLY A 125 -23.09 -21.98 1.55
C GLY A 125 -23.07 -23.44 1.10
#